data_AF-A0A7R8WN24-F1
#
_entry.id   AF-A0A7R8WN24-F1
#
_cell.length_a   1.000
_cell.length_b   1.000
_cell.length_c   1.000
_cell.angle_alpha   90.00
_cell.angle_beta   90.00
_cell.angle_gamma   90.00
#
_symmetry.space_group_name_H-M   'P 1'
#
loop_
_entity.id
_entity.type
_entity.pdbx_description
1 polymer ?
#
loop_
_entity_poly.entity_id
_entity_poly.type
_entity_poly.pdbx_seq_one_letter_code
_entity_poly.pdbx_strand_id
1 'polypeptide(L)'
;MDMVIFLFFDDAYKSTFSCILVDNIERLLDYGPIGPRYSNLTLQALLVLLKKQPPKGRRLLVLCTSSRRRVLEDLEMLPAFTSVLRVPNLSSPEQLMTVLDSPENNDLFTPHDLDSIARQVQGKRLFIGIKKLLSLMDMVRQTEPAMRAFKLISKLEEEEALEQRV
;
A
#
# COMPACT_ATOMS: atom_id res chain seq x y z
N MET A 1 20.79 -12.46 6.27
CA MET A 1 19.73 -11.43 6.37
C MET A 1 19.35 -11.20 7.83
N ASP A 2 19.24 -12.25 8.64
CA ASP A 2 18.83 -12.18 10.05
C ASP A 2 19.73 -11.30 10.92
N MET A 3 21.06 -11.43 10.78
CA MET A 3 22.03 -10.61 11.52
C MET A 3 21.85 -9.11 11.28
N VAL A 4 21.32 -8.72 10.12
CA VAL A 4 21.09 -7.33 9.75
C VAL A 4 19.84 -6.78 10.46
N ILE A 5 18.79 -7.60 10.62
CA ILE A 5 17.59 -7.19 11.36
C ILE A 5 17.93 -6.93 12.83
N PHE A 6 18.69 -7.83 13.45
CA PHE A 6 19.16 -7.64 14.83
C PHE A 6 19.98 -6.35 14.99
N LEU A 7 20.87 -6.06 14.03
CA LEU A 7 21.68 -4.84 14.05
C LEU A 7 20.80 -3.57 14.09
N PHE A 8 19.76 -3.49 13.26
CA PHE A 8 18.86 -2.33 13.24
C PHE A 8 18.12 -2.14 14.56
N PHE A 9 17.68 -3.22 15.20
CA PHE A 9 17.04 -3.13 16.52
C PHE A 9 18.05 -2.73 17.60
N ASP A 10 19.25 -3.30 17.59
CA ASP A 10 20.30 -2.95 18.55
C ASP A 10 20.75 -1.49 18.41
N ASP A 11 20.80 -0.96 17.19
CA ASP A 11 21.06 0.46 16.94
C ASP A 11 19.89 1.34 17.39
N ALA A 12 18.65 0.96 17.09
CA ALA A 12 17.46 1.67 17.54
C ALA A 12 17.36 1.71 19.07
N TYR A 13 17.82 0.65 19.74
CA TYR A 13 17.88 0.62 21.20
C TYR A 13 18.87 1.62 21.75
N LYS A 14 19.81 2.22 21.01
CA LYS A 14 20.76 3.21 21.56
C LYS A 14 20.11 4.59 21.75
N SER A 15 19.02 4.88 21.05
CA SER A 15 18.30 6.16 21.13
C SER A 15 17.24 6.18 22.24
N THR A 16 16.95 7.37 22.78
CA THR A 16 15.82 7.59 23.71
C THR A 16 14.47 7.35 23.03
N PHE A 17 14.35 7.79 21.78
CA PHE A 17 13.18 7.58 20.92
C PHE A 17 13.65 7.07 19.56
N SER A 18 13.10 5.95 19.12
CA SER A 18 13.42 5.37 17.82
C SER A 18 12.16 4.86 17.11
N CYS A 19 12.21 4.86 15.79
CA CYS A 19 11.20 4.30 14.92
C CYS A 19 11.88 3.39 13.90
N ILE A 20 11.38 2.17 13.73
CA ILE A 20 11.83 1.23 12.69
C ILE A 20 10.67 1.00 11.74
N LEU A 21 10.93 1.11 10.44
CA LEU A 21 10.00 0.70 9.38
C LEU A 21 10.48 -0.63 8.78
N VAL A 22 9.70 -1.68 8.98
CA VAL A 22 9.88 -2.97 8.31
C VAL A 22 8.90 -3.04 7.13
N ASP A 23 9.38 -2.62 5.97
CA ASP A 23 8.56 -2.64 4.76
C ASP A 23 8.46 -4.05 4.16
N ASN A 24 7.26 -4.41 3.73
CA ASN A 24 6.95 -5.59 2.94
C ASN A 24 7.42 -6.90 3.61
N ILE A 25 6.83 -7.21 4.76
CA ILE A 25 7.20 -8.38 5.59
C ILE A 25 7.25 -9.66 4.78
N GLU A 26 6.29 -9.90 3.89
CA GLU A 26 6.27 -11.13 3.08
C GLU A 26 7.53 -11.30 2.23
N ARG A 27 8.13 -10.21 1.72
CA ARG A 27 9.41 -10.28 1.01
C ARG A 27 10.58 -10.49 1.96
N LEU A 28 10.54 -9.90 3.15
CA LEU A 28 11.58 -10.11 4.16
C LEU A 28 11.61 -11.58 4.64
N LEU A 29 10.46 -12.24 4.67
CA LEU A 29 10.32 -13.66 4.98
C LEU A 29 10.63 -14.58 3.79
N ASP A 30 11.06 -14.06 2.64
CA ASP A 30 11.22 -14.83 1.41
C ASP A 30 9.96 -15.66 1.05
N TYR A 31 8.77 -15.08 1.28
CA TYR A 31 7.52 -15.79 1.10
C TYR A 31 7.23 -16.08 -0.39
N GLY A 32 7.02 -17.36 -0.71
CA GLY A 32 6.59 -17.83 -2.02
C GLY A 32 5.23 -18.56 -1.93
N PRO A 33 4.24 -18.22 -2.77
CA PRO A 33 2.89 -18.77 -2.67
C PRO A 33 2.74 -20.23 -3.15
N ILE A 34 3.65 -20.72 -3.99
CA ILE A 34 3.60 -22.09 -4.53
C ILE A 34 4.29 -23.03 -3.54
N GLY A 35 3.51 -23.95 -2.95
CA GLY A 35 3.98 -24.89 -1.93
C GLY A 35 4.57 -24.15 -0.73
N PRO A 36 3.73 -23.35 -0.03
CA PRO A 36 4.08 -22.13 0.71
C PRO A 36 5.45 -22.23 1.38
N ARG A 37 6.39 -21.41 0.90
CA ARG A 37 7.76 -21.35 1.41
C ARG A 37 7.99 -20.01 2.09
N TYR A 38 8.75 -20.03 3.18
CA TYR A 38 9.21 -18.84 3.88
C TYR A 38 10.44 -19.19 4.71
N SER A 39 11.25 -18.19 5.04
CA SER A 39 12.35 -18.32 5.99
C SER A 39 11.79 -18.38 7.41
N ASN A 40 11.66 -19.59 7.96
CA ASN A 40 11.24 -19.75 9.36
C ASN A 40 12.24 -19.09 10.33
N LEU A 41 13.53 -19.07 9.98
CA LEU A 41 14.54 -18.39 10.80
C LEU A 41 14.24 -16.89 10.91
N THR A 42 13.95 -16.23 9.78
CA THR A 42 13.60 -14.80 9.76
C THR A 42 12.29 -14.54 10.50
N LEU A 43 11.30 -15.42 10.32
CA LEU A 43 10.01 -15.35 11.02
C LEU A 43 10.21 -15.37 12.54
N GLN A 44 10.93 -16.37 13.06
CA GLN A 44 11.18 -16.49 14.49
C GLN A 44 11.98 -15.30 15.03
N ALA A 45 12.99 -14.83 14.30
CA ALA A 45 13.76 -13.64 14.68
C ALA A 45 12.86 -12.40 14.79
N LEU A 46 12.00 -12.14 13.79
CA LEU A 46 11.06 -11.01 13.82
C LEU A 46 10.05 -11.15 14.97
N LEU A 47 9.49 -12.33 15.21
CA LEU A 47 8.55 -12.55 16.31
C LEU A 47 9.17 -12.25 17.68
N VAL A 48 10.44 -12.63 17.88
CA VAL A 48 11.19 -12.31 19.09
C VAL A 48 11.42 -10.80 19.20
N LEU A 49 11.85 -10.15 18.12
CA LEU A 49 12.16 -8.72 18.11
C LEU A 49 10.92 -7.85 18.31
N LEU A 50 9.79 -8.19 17.69
CA LEU A 50 8.51 -7.46 17.84
C LEU A 50 7.95 -7.53 19.26
N LYS A 51 8.22 -8.61 20.00
CA LYS A 51 7.79 -8.78 21.40
C LYS A 51 8.79 -8.23 22.42
N LYS A 52 10.03 -7.95 22.00
CA LYS A 52 11.10 -7.49 22.89
C LYS A 52 10.86 -6.04 23.31
N GLN A 53 10.78 -5.80 24.62
CA GLN A 53 10.69 -4.45 25.17
C GLN A 53 12.03 -3.72 24.99
N PRO A 54 12.03 -2.41 24.64
CA PRO A 54 13.24 -1.62 24.60
C PRO A 54 13.84 -1.48 26.02
N PRO A 55 15.14 -1.14 26.15
CA PRO A 55 15.76 -0.89 27.45
C PRO A 55 15.02 0.19 28.25
N LYS A 56 15.14 0.13 29.59
CA LYS A 56 14.51 1.10 30.49
C LYS A 56 14.85 2.54 30.07
N GLY A 57 13.83 3.40 30.07
CA GLY A 57 13.98 4.81 29.69
C GLY A 57 14.02 5.07 28.17
N ARG A 58 13.86 4.04 27.34
CA ARG A 58 13.85 4.17 25.87
C ARG A 58 12.49 3.77 25.30
N ARG A 59 12.12 4.36 24.16
CA ARG A 59 10.87 4.09 23.44
C ARG A 59 11.15 3.74 22.00
N LEU A 60 10.51 2.66 21.54
CA LEU A 60 10.63 2.16 20.17
C LEU A 60 9.23 2.02 19.57
N LEU A 61 9.02 2.63 18.40
CA LEU A 61 7.89 2.35 17.52
C LEU A 61 8.36 1.45 16.38
N VAL A 62 7.66 0.35 16.12
CA VAL A 62 7.91 -0.47 14.94
C VAL A 62 6.69 -0.39 14.05
N LEU A 63 6.88 0.12 12.83
CA LEU A 63 5.88 0.14 11.78
C LEU A 63 6.21 -0.97 10.80
N CYS A 64 5.23 -1.80 10.48
CA CYS A 64 5.40 -2.84 9.48
C CYS A 64 4.35 -2.71 8.40
N THR A 65 4.74 -2.99 7.15
CA THR A 65 3.81 -3.03 6.02
C THR A 65 3.71 -4.44 5.47
N SER A 66 2.52 -4.80 4.99
CA SER A 66 2.29 -6.04 4.26
C SER A 66 1.10 -5.88 3.33
N SER A 67 1.17 -6.50 2.16
CA SER A 67 0.05 -6.62 1.24
C SER A 67 -0.68 -7.96 1.41
N ARG A 68 -0.25 -8.83 2.34
CA ARG A 68 -0.72 -10.21 2.51
C ARG A 68 -1.15 -10.50 3.94
N ARG A 69 -2.20 -9.82 4.42
CA ARG A 69 -2.73 -10.02 5.79
C ARG A 69 -2.98 -11.48 6.14
N ARG A 70 -3.62 -12.26 5.25
CA ARG A 70 -3.92 -13.68 5.49
C ARG A 70 -2.66 -14.50 5.74
N VAL A 71 -1.58 -14.23 5.00
CA VAL A 71 -0.30 -14.91 5.22
C VAL A 71 0.25 -14.59 6.61
N LEU A 72 0.17 -13.33 7.08
CA LEU A 72 0.60 -12.99 8.44
C LEU A 72 -0.28 -13.61 9.53
N GLU A 73 -1.55 -13.91 9.22
CA GLU A 73 -2.48 -14.62 10.09
C GLU A 73 -2.10 -16.10 10.18
N ASP A 74 -1.90 -16.76 9.04
CA ASP A 74 -1.47 -18.17 8.93
C ASP A 74 -0.09 -18.41 9.56
N LEU A 75 0.79 -17.41 9.54
CA LEU A 75 2.12 -17.45 10.17
C LEU A 75 2.11 -17.00 11.64
N GLU A 76 0.93 -16.79 12.23
CA GLU A 76 0.75 -16.36 13.64
C GLU A 76 1.51 -15.08 14.02
N MET A 77 1.74 -14.19 13.04
CA MET A 77 2.42 -12.92 13.27
C MET A 77 1.47 -11.82 13.77
N LEU A 78 0.19 -11.86 13.39
CA LEU A 78 -0.77 -10.82 13.77
C LEU A 78 -0.83 -10.55 15.28
N PRO A 79 -0.82 -11.58 16.17
CA PRO A 79 -0.80 -11.37 17.62
C PRO A 79 0.47 -10.70 18.17
N ALA A 80 1.56 -10.64 17.39
CA ALA A 80 2.78 -9.95 17.81
C ALA A 80 2.70 -8.42 17.66
N PHE A 81 1.73 -7.90 16.91
CA PHE A 81 1.53 -6.46 16.73
C PHE A 81 0.54 -5.89 17.74
N THR A 82 0.86 -4.73 18.30
CA THR A 82 -0.04 -4.00 19.22
C THR A 82 -1.31 -3.51 18.52
N SER A 83 -1.19 -3.11 17.25
CA SER A 83 -2.30 -2.58 16.45
C SER A 83 -2.09 -2.94 14.98
N VAL A 84 -3.20 -3.13 14.25
CA VAL A 84 -3.18 -3.32 12.79
C VAL A 84 -4.08 -2.28 12.13
N LEU A 85 -3.51 -1.45 11.27
CA LEU A 85 -4.23 -0.45 10.49
C LEU A 85 -4.46 -0.95 9.07
N ARG A 86 -5.72 -0.95 8.61
CA ARG A 86 -6.06 -1.26 7.22
C ARG A 86 -5.87 -0.02 6.35
N VAL A 87 -5.11 -0.16 5.27
CA VAL A 87 -4.99 0.86 4.21
C VAL A 87 -5.78 0.35 3.00
N PRO A 88 -7.02 0.84 2.76
CA PRO A 88 -7.85 0.36 1.66
C PRO A 88 -7.45 1.00 0.33
N ASN A 89 -7.85 0.35 -0.77
CA ASN A 89 -7.86 0.97 -2.10
C ASN A 89 -8.91 2.09 -2.17
N LEU A 90 -8.78 2.97 -3.18
CA LEU A 90 -9.84 3.90 -3.55
C LEU A 90 -11.06 3.10 -3.97
N SER A 91 -12.22 3.45 -3.41
CA SER A 91 -13.44 2.65 -3.47
C SER A 91 -14.66 3.38 -4.01
N SER A 92 -14.57 4.71 -4.16
CA SER A 92 -15.68 5.54 -4.61
C SER A 92 -15.27 6.53 -5.70
N PRO A 93 -16.20 6.89 -6.61
CA PRO A 93 -15.97 7.93 -7.63
C PRO A 93 -15.49 9.24 -7.03
N GLU A 94 -16.00 9.64 -5.87
CA GLU A 94 -15.63 10.90 -5.21
C GLU A 94 -14.15 10.88 -4.79
N GLN A 95 -13.65 9.72 -4.32
CA GLN A 95 -12.23 9.55 -4.00
C GLN A 95 -11.36 9.63 -5.26
N LEU A 96 -11.81 9.06 -6.38
CA LEU A 96 -11.13 9.21 -7.66
C LEU A 96 -11.07 10.69 -8.07
N MET A 97 -12.21 11.38 -8.09
CA MET A 97 -12.29 12.79 -8.48
C MET A 97 -11.40 13.67 -7.59
N THR A 98 -11.34 13.39 -6.29
CA THR A 98 -10.43 14.10 -5.35
C THR A 98 -8.96 13.97 -5.74
N VAL A 99 -8.54 12.81 -6.27
CA VAL A 99 -7.16 12.60 -6.73
C VAL A 99 -6.91 13.30 -8.06
N LEU A 100 -7.89 13.27 -8.97
CA LEU A 100 -7.76 13.89 -10.30
C LEU A 100 -7.74 15.42 -10.24
N ASP A 101 -8.50 16.02 -9.32
CA ASP A 101 -8.62 17.47 -9.10
C ASP A 101 -7.59 18.00 -8.08
N SER A 102 -6.58 17.19 -7.74
CA SER A 102 -5.53 17.64 -6.82
C SER A 102 -4.63 18.69 -7.50
N PRO A 103 -4.07 19.66 -6.75
CA PRO A 103 -3.22 20.71 -7.33
C PRO A 103 -2.03 20.19 -8.16
N GLU A 104 -1.56 18.99 -7.84
CA GLU A 104 -0.45 18.30 -8.52
C GLU A 104 -0.84 17.76 -9.91
N ASN A 105 -2.15 17.65 -10.19
CA ASN A 105 -2.73 17.02 -11.38
C ASN A 105 -3.59 17.97 -12.23
N ASN A 106 -3.69 19.25 -11.86
CA ASN A 106 -4.54 20.24 -12.53
C ASN A 106 -4.17 20.53 -14.00
N ASP A 107 -2.99 20.09 -14.47
CA ASP A 107 -2.56 20.23 -15.86
C ASP A 107 -2.94 19.01 -16.74
N LEU A 108 -3.43 17.93 -16.12
CA LEU A 108 -3.70 16.68 -16.82
C LEU A 108 -5.05 16.67 -17.52
N PHE A 109 -6.10 17.11 -16.82
CA PHE A 109 -7.49 17.10 -17.28
C PHE A 109 -8.09 18.50 -17.28
N THR A 110 -8.82 18.84 -18.34
CA THR A 110 -9.63 20.05 -18.38
C THR A 110 -10.90 19.88 -17.53
N PRO A 111 -11.62 20.98 -17.17
CA PRO A 111 -12.92 20.86 -16.50
C PRO A 111 -13.92 19.98 -17.27
N HIS A 112 -13.90 20.03 -18.61
CA HIS A 112 -14.73 19.18 -19.45
C HIS A 112 -14.33 17.69 -19.36
N ASP A 113 -13.04 17.40 -19.27
CA ASP A 113 -12.55 16.03 -19.07
C ASP A 113 -12.99 15.49 -17.71
N LEU A 114 -12.87 16.28 -16.65
CA LEU A 114 -13.29 15.91 -15.30
C LEU A 114 -14.80 15.64 -15.24
N ASP A 115 -15.63 16.48 -15.88
CA ASP A 115 -17.08 16.26 -16.00
C ASP A 115 -17.40 14.96 -16.75
N SER A 116 -16.68 14.70 -17.85
CA SER A 116 -16.84 13.47 -18.64
C SER A 116 -16.47 12.23 -17.83
N ILE A 117 -15.34 12.27 -17.12
CA ILE A 117 -14.89 11.19 -16.23
C ILE A 117 -15.94 10.97 -15.14
N ALA A 118 -16.36 12.02 -14.44
CA ALA A 118 -17.34 11.95 -13.35
C ALA A 118 -18.63 11.26 -13.80
N ARG A 119 -19.18 11.60 -14.98
CA ARG A 119 -20.37 10.94 -15.54
C ARG A 119 -20.14 9.46 -15.84
N GLN A 120 -18.96 9.11 -16.35
CA GLN A 120 -18.64 7.73 -16.72
C GLN A 120 -18.38 6.81 -15.52
N VAL A 121 -17.92 7.37 -14.39
CA VAL A 121 -17.72 6.62 -13.14
C VAL A 121 -18.93 6.69 -12.21
N GLN A 122 -19.92 7.54 -12.51
CA GLN A 122 -21.11 7.70 -11.68
C GLN A 122 -21.86 6.37 -11.52
N GLY A 123 -22.20 6.03 -10.27
CA GLY A 123 -22.90 4.78 -9.96
C GLY A 123 -22.04 3.52 -10.03
N LYS A 124 -20.76 3.63 -10.41
CA LYS A 124 -19.79 2.51 -10.37
C LYS A 124 -19.09 2.43 -9.00
N ARG A 125 -18.61 1.24 -8.66
CA ARG A 125 -17.65 1.03 -7.56
C ARG A 125 -16.23 1.11 -8.12
N LEU A 126 -15.33 1.67 -7.32
CA LEU A 126 -13.91 1.66 -7.63
C LEU A 126 -13.16 0.62 -6.81
N PHE A 127 -12.09 0.09 -7.37
CA PHE A 127 -11.13 -0.70 -6.62
C PHE A 127 -9.73 -0.53 -7.21
N ILE A 128 -9.05 0.56 -6.85
CA ILE A 128 -7.70 0.85 -7.33
C ILE A 128 -6.80 1.39 -6.23
N GLY A 129 -5.58 0.85 -6.15
CA GLY A 129 -4.55 1.39 -5.26
C GLY A 129 -4.00 2.71 -5.80
N ILE A 130 -3.77 3.68 -4.92
CA ILE A 130 -3.33 5.03 -5.31
C ILE A 130 -2.09 5.03 -6.21
N LYS A 131 -1.09 4.18 -5.91
CA LYS A 131 0.13 4.05 -6.72
C LYS A 131 -0.18 3.65 -8.17
N LYS A 132 -1.11 2.71 -8.36
CA LYS A 132 -1.51 2.24 -9.69
C LYS A 132 -2.27 3.34 -10.45
N LEU A 133 -3.18 4.05 -9.77
CA LEU A 133 -3.89 5.18 -10.36
C LEU A 133 -2.91 6.26 -10.84
N LEU A 134 -1.95 6.65 -10.01
CA LEU A 134 -0.92 7.63 -10.39
C LEU A 134 -0.10 7.14 -11.60
N SER A 135 0.27 5.85 -11.66
CA SER A 135 0.93 5.28 -12.84
C SER A 135 0.06 5.32 -14.11
N LEU A 136 -1.26 5.14 -13.98
CA LEU A 136 -2.18 5.32 -15.11
C LEU A 136 -2.25 6.78 -15.55
N MET A 137 -2.24 7.73 -14.60
CA MET A 137 -2.24 9.16 -14.88
C MET A 137 -0.95 9.59 -15.59
N ASP A 138 0.21 9.09 -15.18
CA ASP A 138 1.50 9.32 -15.84
C ASP A 138 1.51 8.80 -17.29
N MET A 139 0.90 7.63 -17.54
CA MET A 139 0.72 7.11 -18.90
C MET A 139 -0.22 8.00 -19.72
N VAL A 140 -1.36 8.40 -19.16
CA VAL A 140 -2.36 9.26 -19.82
C VAL A 140 -1.78 10.64 -20.15
N ARG A 141 -0.87 11.16 -19.32
CA ARG A 141 -0.17 12.44 -19.55
C ARG A 141 0.57 12.46 -20.90
N GLN A 142 1.04 11.30 -21.36
CA GLN A 142 1.78 11.12 -22.62
C GLN A 142 0.89 10.96 -23.86
N THR A 143 -0.44 11.01 -23.69
CA THR A 143 -1.40 10.95 -24.80
C THR A 143 -1.92 12.34 -25.20
N GLU A 144 -2.47 12.44 -26.41
CA GLU A 144 -3.09 13.67 -26.91
C GLU A 144 -4.15 14.20 -25.92
N PRO A 145 -4.17 15.52 -25.62
CA PRO A 145 -5.09 16.09 -24.63
C PRO A 145 -6.55 15.70 -24.83
N ALA A 146 -7.03 15.68 -26.08
CA ALA A 146 -8.41 15.33 -26.43
C ALA A 146 -8.77 13.86 -26.12
N MET A 147 -7.78 12.98 -25.95
CA MET A 147 -7.98 11.54 -25.70
C MET A 147 -7.80 11.16 -24.23
N ARG A 148 -7.35 12.07 -23.37
CA ARG A 148 -6.92 11.74 -21.99
C ARG A 148 -8.05 11.17 -21.13
N ALA A 149 -9.21 11.82 -21.12
CA ALA A 149 -10.37 11.37 -20.34
C ALA A 149 -10.81 9.96 -20.75
N PHE A 150 -10.99 9.75 -22.07
CA PHE A 150 -11.32 8.45 -22.63
C PHE A 150 -10.26 7.39 -22.26
N LYS A 151 -8.98 7.72 -22.43
CA LYS A 151 -7.88 6.80 -22.15
C LYS A 151 -7.82 6.39 -20.69
N LEU A 152 -8.04 7.32 -19.75
CA LEU A 152 -8.08 7.01 -18.33
C LEU A 152 -9.22 6.02 -18.04
N ILE A 153 -10.44 6.28 -18.53
CA ILE A 153 -11.58 5.39 -18.31
C ILE A 153 -11.31 4.01 -18.90
N SER A 154 -10.85 3.92 -20.16
CA SER A 154 -10.52 2.63 -20.77
C SER A 154 -9.47 1.87 -19.95
N LYS A 155 -8.47 2.55 -19.40
CA LYS A 155 -7.47 1.90 -18.54
C LYS A 155 -8.01 1.47 -17.18
N LEU A 156 -8.93 2.24 -16.59
CA LEU A 156 -9.61 1.80 -15.37
C LEU A 156 -10.48 0.57 -15.63
N GLU A 157 -11.10 0.46 -16.80
CA GLU A 157 -11.90 -0.72 -17.19
C GLU A 157 -11.01 -1.94 -17.50
N GLU A 158 -9.90 -1.76 -18.24
CA GLU A 158 -8.93 -2.83 -18.54
C GLU A 158 -8.29 -3.43 -17.27
N GLU A 159 -8.11 -2.62 -16.23
CA GLU A 159 -7.56 -3.05 -14.93
C GLU A 159 -8.63 -3.58 -13.98
N GLU A 160 -9.88 -3.75 -14.46
CA GLU A 160 -11.04 -4.17 -13.66
C GLU A 160 -11.27 -3.28 -12.43
N ALA A 161 -10.83 -2.02 -12.48
CA ALA A 161 -10.93 -1.08 -11.37
C ALA A 161 -12.32 -0.44 -11.24
N LEU A 162 -13.20 -0.62 -12.23
CA LEU A 162 -14.55 -0.09 -12.28
C LEU A 162 -15.58 -1.22 -12.35
N GLU A 163 -16.39 -1.37 -11.31
CA GLU A 163 -17.44 -2.39 -11.21
C GLU A 163 -18.84 -1.76 -11.19
N GLN A 164 -19.85 -2.42 -11.74
CA GLN A 164 -21.24 -1.95 -11.60
C GLN A 164 -21.72 -2.14 -10.15
N ARG A 165 -22.45 -1.15 -9.60
CA ARG A 165 -23.18 -1.36 -8.34
C ARG A 165 -24.32 -2.34 -8.59
N VAL A 166 -24.20 -3.56 -8.05
CA VAL A 166 -25.32 -4.49 -7.86
C VAL A 166 -26.23 -3.95 -6.77
#